data_AF-A0A9E3BV76-F1
#
_entry.id   AF-A0A9E3BV76-F1
#
_cell.length_a   1.000
_cell.length_b   1.000
_cell.length_c   1.000
_cell.angle_alpha   90.00
_cell.angle_beta   90.00
_cell.angle_gamma   90.00
#
_symmetry.space_group_name_H-M   'P 1'
#
loop_
_entity.id
_entity.type
_entity.pdbx_description
1 polymer ?
#
loop_
_entity_poly.entity_id
_entity_poly.type
_entity_poly.pdbx_seq_one_letter_code
_entity_poly.pdbx_strand_id
1 'polypeptide(L)' 'MPVNLSIKNAPEQVVQRLRERAARHHRSLQGELLAIVEAAVQEDRPAAPAEILAEIRRLGLHTPSESAALIRADRDGR' A
#
# COMPACT_ATOMS: atom_id res chain seq x y z
N MET A 1 -11.27 11.05 -17.73
CA MET A 1 -11.14 12.50 -18.02
C MET A 1 -10.11 13.08 -17.06
N PRO A 2 -9.13 13.88 -17.51
CA PRO A 2 -8.18 14.51 -16.59
C PRO A 2 -8.91 15.52 -15.70
N VAL A 3 -8.65 15.47 -14.39
CA VAL A 3 -9.21 16.40 -13.40
C VAL A 3 -8.07 17.28 -12.89
N ASN A 4 -8.24 18.60 -13.00
CA ASN A 4 -7.25 19.55 -12.50
C ASN A 4 -7.61 19.93 -11.05
N LEU A 5 -6.67 19.70 -10.13
CA LEU A 5 -6.77 20.12 -8.73
C LEU A 5 -5.95 21.40 -8.52
N SER A 6 -6.55 22.40 -7.89
CA SER A 6 -5.88 23.67 -7.58
C SER A 6 -6.12 24.03 -6.12
N ILE A 7 -5.04 24.38 -5.40
CA ILE A 7 -5.10 24.83 -4.01
C ILE A 7 -4.96 26.36 -4.03
N LYS A 8 -6.01 27.07 -3.66
CA LYS A 8 -6.00 28.54 -3.54
C LYS A 8 -5.35 28.95 -2.21
N ASN A 9 -4.59 30.04 -2.23
CA ASN A 9 -3.97 30.65 -1.04
C ASN A 9 -3.09 29.67 -0.23
N ALA A 10 -2.29 28.85 -0.92
CA ALA A 10 -1.35 27.96 -0.26
C ALA A 10 -0.31 28.79 0.52
N PRO A 11 -0.09 28.53 1.82
CA PRO A 11 0.93 29.25 2.59
C PRO A 11 2.31 29.05 1.97
N GLU A 12 3.07 30.13 1.79
CA GLU A 12 4.35 30.10 1.08
C GLU A 12 5.37 29.14 1.73
N GLN A 13 5.37 29.08 3.07
CA GLN A 13 6.20 28.14 3.82
C GLN A 13 5.88 26.67 3.48
N VAL A 14 4.61 26.34 3.23
CA VAL A 14 4.19 24.99 2.85
C VAL A 14 4.66 24.65 1.44
N VAL A 15 4.50 25.58 0.51
CA VAL A 15 4.95 25.43 -0.88
C VAL A 15 6.48 25.25 -0.94
N GLN A 16 7.22 25.99 -0.12
CA GLN A 16 8.67 25.88 -0.04
C GLN A 16 9.12 24.50 0.47
N ARG A 17 8.52 24.01 1.56
CA ARG A 17 8.80 22.66 2.09
C ARG A 17 8.44 21.56 1.10
N LEU A 18 7.35 21.73 0.34
CA LEU A 18 6.99 20.81 -0.75
C LEU A 18 8.03 20.81 -1.87
N ARG A 19 8.57 21.97 -2.24
CA ARG A 19 9.63 22.07 -3.26
C ARG A 19 10.91 21.37 -2.83
N GLU A 20 11.33 21.57 -1.58
CA GLU A 20 12.49 20.89 -1.00
C GLU A 20 12.30 19.38 -0.91
N ARG A 21 11.09 18.94 -0.55
CA ARG A 21 10.71 17.53 -0.56
C ARG A 21 10.75 16.96 -1.99
N ALA A 22 10.15 17.64 -2.97
CA ALA A 22 10.16 17.22 -4.37
C ALA A 22 11.59 17.07 -4.92
N ALA A 23 12.50 18.01 -4.60
CA ALA A 23 13.90 17.94 -4.96
C ALA A 23 14.60 16.70 -4.38
N ARG A 24 14.35 16.38 -3.10
CA ARG A 24 14.89 15.17 -2.45
C ARG A 24 14.38 13.88 -3.07
N HIS A 25 13.14 13.86 -3.55
CA HIS A 25 12.55 12.70 -4.21
C HIS A 25 12.79 12.67 -5.72
N HIS A 26 13.57 13.60 -6.27
CA HIS A 26 13.83 13.75 -7.71
C HIS A 26 12.54 13.85 -8.55
N ARG A 27 11.53 14.56 -8.02
CA ARG A 27 10.21 14.75 -8.66
C ARG A 27 9.95 16.23 -8.92
N SER A 28 9.08 16.50 -9.89
CA SER A 28 8.50 17.84 -10.05
C SER A 28 7.59 18.15 -8.86
N LEU A 29 7.33 19.44 -8.61
CA LEU A 29 6.40 19.86 -7.55
C LEU A 29 5.01 19.23 -7.74
N GLN A 30 4.51 19.18 -8.98
CA GLN A 30 3.23 18.55 -9.31
C GLN A 30 3.27 17.04 -9.05
N GLY A 31 4.36 16.36 -9.40
CA GLY A 31 4.53 14.93 -9.15
C GLY A 31 4.60 14.59 -7.66
N GLU A 32 5.25 15.43 -6.86
CA GLU A 32 5.27 15.26 -5.40
C GLU A 32 3.87 15.48 -4.80
N LEU A 33 3.14 16.48 -5.29
CA LEU A 33 1.78 16.76 -4.83
C LEU A 33 0.83 15.59 -5.14
N LEU A 34 0.96 15.01 -6.35
CA LEU A 34 0.23 13.80 -6.73
C LEU A 34 0.57 12.62 -5.82
N ALA A 35 1.86 12.36 -5.57
CA ALA A 35 2.28 11.26 -4.71
C ALA A 35 1.75 11.38 -3.27
N ILE A 36 1.66 12.60 -2.72
CA ILE A 36 1.08 12.84 -1.39
C ILE A 36 -0.42 12.56 -1.40
N VAL A 37 -1.15 13.02 -2.43
CA VAL A 37 -2.60 12.77 -2.54
C VAL A 37 -2.88 11.28 -2.72
N GLU A 38 -2.11 10.59 -3.55
CA GLU A 38 -2.21 9.13 -3.73
C GLU A 38 -1.98 8.40 -2.42
N ALA A 39 -0.92 8.73 -1.67
CA ALA A 39 -0.64 8.11 -0.38
C ALA A 39 -1.77 8.34 0.63
N ALA A 40 -2.29 9.57 0.72
CA ALA A 40 -3.39 9.90 1.63
C ALA A 40 -4.67 9.09 1.31
N VAL A 41 -4.97 8.86 0.03
CA VAL A 41 -6.14 8.06 -0.38
C VAL A 41 -5.92 6.56 -0.14
N GLN A 42 -4.67 6.07 -0.18
CA GLN A 42 -4.34 4.67 0.10
C GLN A 42 -4.34 4.36 1.61
N GLU A 43 -3.88 5.28 2.45
CA GLU A 43 -3.86 5.10 3.92
C GLU A 43 -5.27 4.91 4.51
N ASP A 44 -6.30 5.52 3.90
CA ASP A 44 -7.71 5.36 4.31
C ASP A 44 -8.34 4.01 3.92
N ARG A 45 -7.63 3.18 3.14
CA ARG A 45 -8.05 1.80 2.86
C ARG A 45 -7.01 0.82 3.39
N PRO A 46 -6.95 0.59 4.71
CA PRO A 46 -6.36 -0.66 5.19
C PRO A 46 -7.14 -1.80 4.52
N ALA A 47 -6.45 -2.59 3.69
CA ALA A 47 -7.07 -3.77 3.10
C ALA A 47 -7.62 -4.61 4.25
N ALA A 48 -8.93 -4.85 4.24
CA ALA A 48 -9.54 -5.63 5.30
C ALA A 48 -8.85 -7.00 5.31
N PRO A 49 -8.61 -7.63 6.48
CA PRO A 49 -8.00 -8.95 6.54
C PRO A 49 -8.66 -9.98 5.59
N ALA A 50 -9.96 -9.82 5.35
CA ALA A 50 -10.72 -10.62 4.37
C ALA A 50 -10.32 -10.37 2.91
N GLU A 51 -10.03 -9.12 2.52
CA GLU A 51 -9.58 -8.76 1.16
C GLU A 51 -8.18 -9.32 0.90
N ILE A 52 -7.29 -9.22 1.89
CA ILE A 52 -5.95 -9.81 1.84
C ILE A 52 -6.05 -11.34 1.68
N LEU A 53 -6.92 -11.98 2.48
CA LEU A 53 -7.12 -13.42 2.41
C LEU A 53 -7.72 -13.87 1.07
N ALA A 54 -8.65 -13.09 0.50
CA ALA A 54 -9.23 -13.38 -0.82
C ALA A 54 -8.16 -13.33 -1.92
N GLU A 55 -7.26 -12.35 -1.86
CA GLU A 55 -6.16 -12.20 -2.82
C GLU A 55 -5.11 -13.32 -2.69
N ILE A 56 -4.73 -13.69 -1.46
CA ILE A 56 -3.84 -14.84 -1.20
C ILE A 56 -4.43 -16.14 -1.80
N ARG A 57 -5.74 -16.36 -1.61
CA ARG A 57 -6.45 -17.52 -2.21
C ARG A 57 -6.48 -17.44 -3.73
N ARG A 58 -6.72 -16.27 -4.31
CA ARG A 58 -6.73 -16.07 -5.77
C ARG A 58 -5.36 -16.37 -6.40
N LEU A 59 -4.28 -15.97 -5.74
CA LEU A 59 -2.92 -16.25 -6.16
C LEU A 59 -2.50 -17.71 -5.96
N GLY A 60 -3.34 -18.54 -5.33
CA GLY A 60 -3.05 -19.96 -5.08
C GLY A 60 -1.93 -20.17 -4.07
N LEU A 61 -1.58 -19.13 -3.30
CA LEU A 61 -0.56 -19.23 -2.27
C LEU A 61 -1.11 -20.07 -1.12
N HIS A 62 -0.48 -21.22 -0.90
CA HIS A 62 -0.82 -22.14 0.17
C HIS A 62 0.41 -22.34 1.04
N THR A 63 0.22 -22.30 2.34
CA THR A 63 1.25 -22.77 3.27
C THR A 63 1.26 -24.30 3.23
N PRO A 64 2.44 -24.94 3.19
CA PRO A 64 2.54 -26.39 3.29
C PRO A 64 1.85 -26.88 4.57
N SER A 65 1.04 -27.94 4.45
CA SER A 65 0.38 -28.57 5.60
C SER A 65 1.33 -29.55 6.32
N GLU A 66 2.56 -29.09 6.61
CA GLU A 66 3.59 -29.90 7.28
C GLU A 66 3.09 -30.41 8.63
N SER A 67 2.37 -29.58 9.39
CA SER A 67 1.79 -29.98 10.67
C SER A 67 0.81 -31.15 10.52
N ALA A 68 -0.04 -31.17 9.49
CA ALA A 68 -0.96 -32.28 9.26
C ALA A 68 -0.25 -33.54 8.76
N ALA A 69 0.87 -33.39 8.03
CA ALA A 69 1.72 -34.53 7.66
C ALA A 69 2.37 -35.17 8.90
N LEU A 70 2.92 -34.36 9.81
CA LEU A 70 3.52 -34.82 11.06
C LEU A 70 2.50 -35.53 11.97
N ILE A 71 1.31 -34.97 12.14
CA ILE A 71 0.24 -35.58 12.95
C ILE A 71 -0.21 -36.94 12.38
N ARG A 72 -0.32 -37.05 11.05
CA ARG A 72 -0.67 -38.32 10.39
C ARG A 72 0.42 -39.37 10.56
N ALA A 73 1.69 -38.98 10.41
CA ALA A 73 2.82 -39.88 10.61
C ALA A 73 2.86 -40.44 12.05
N ASP A 74 2.61 -39.61 13.06
CA ASP A 74 2.58 -40.05 14.47
C ASP A 74 1.37 -40.95 14.78
N ARG A 75 0.21 -40.69 14.14
CA ARG A 75 -1.00 -41.51 14.30
C ARG A 75 -0.89 -42.87 13.63
N ASP A 76 -0.44 -42.90 12.38
CA ASP A 76 -0.45 -44.10 11.53
C ASP A 76 0.76 -45.03 11.84
N GLY A 77 1.72 -44.55 12.64
CA GLY A 77 2.85 -45.32 13.16
C GLY A 77 2.59 -46.05 14.48
N ARG A 78 1.33 -46.08 14.98
CA ARG A 78 0.93 -46.79 16.20
C ARG A 78 0.26 -48.13 15.92
#